data_AF-A0A966BEY5-F1
#
_entry.id   AF-A0A966BEY5-F1
#
_cell.length_a   1.000
_cell.length_b   1.000
_cell.length_c   1.000
_cell.angle_alpha   90.00
_cell.angle_beta   90.00
_cell.angle_gamma   90.00
#
_symmetry.space_group_name_H-M   'P 1'
#
loop_
_entity.id
_entity.type
_entity.pdbx_description
1 polymer ?
#
loop_
_entity_poly.entity_id
_entity_poly.type
_entity_poly.pdbx_seq_one_letter_code
_entity_poly.pdbx_strand_id
1 'polypeptide(L)'
;MSSADKILYSETVYVVGVSWRENLPYLNVVLGDQIERFHVPAAGLRMSFKVDEQKARRCLGYAQRSHENITYMACKNVPELGRLCASCNQADRIQSANRHQAHHRDMALMDPSIKQYLEHPHRLYVAIFRDGSAKVGTTRGAHGGQRLIEQGAWFACYVALAKNGFEIR
;
A
#
# COMPACT_ATOMS: atom_id res chain seq x y z
N MET A 1 11.95 -15.63 -21.65
CA MET A 1 12.72 -14.69 -20.81
C MET A 1 11.78 -14.13 -19.77
N SER A 2 12.06 -14.36 -18.48
CA SER A 2 11.20 -13.93 -17.38
C SER A 2 11.23 -12.41 -17.25
N SER A 3 10.17 -11.80 -16.70
CA SER A 3 10.20 -10.36 -16.33
C SER A 3 11.34 -10.04 -15.35
N ALA A 4 11.88 -11.04 -14.65
CA ALA A 4 13.05 -10.91 -13.79
C ALA A 4 14.37 -10.72 -14.58
N ASP A 5 14.50 -11.32 -15.76
CA ASP A 5 15.73 -11.25 -16.57
C ASP A 5 15.90 -9.88 -17.27
N LYS A 6 14.81 -9.08 -17.32
CA LYS A 6 14.80 -7.73 -17.90
C LYS A 6 15.29 -6.64 -16.95
N ILE A 7 15.57 -6.96 -15.68
CA ILE A 7 16.21 -6.01 -14.76
C ILE A 7 17.70 -5.98 -15.12
N LEU A 8 17.98 -5.37 -16.27
CA LEU A 8 19.32 -5.14 -16.78
C LEU A 8 20.12 -4.37 -15.74
N TYR A 9 21.32 -4.87 -15.45
CA TYR A 9 22.28 -4.31 -14.50
C TYR A 9 22.75 -2.88 -14.83
N SER A 10 22.25 -2.24 -15.88
CA SER A 10 22.59 -0.87 -16.31
C SER A 10 21.54 0.19 -15.98
N GLU A 11 20.33 -0.18 -15.55
CA GLU A 11 19.27 0.79 -15.26
C GLU A 11 18.99 0.90 -13.75
N THR A 12 18.74 2.13 -13.28
CA THR A 12 18.35 2.37 -11.89
C THR A 12 16.96 1.81 -11.66
N VAL A 13 16.82 0.98 -10.62
CA VAL A 13 15.54 0.36 -10.24
C VAL A 13 14.94 1.14 -9.07
N TYR A 14 13.72 1.63 -9.25
CA TYR A 14 12.95 2.27 -8.17
C TYR A 14 11.92 1.28 -7.64
N VAL A 15 12.07 0.85 -6.38
CA VAL A 15 11.05 0.05 -5.69
C VAL A 15 9.97 0.98 -5.15
N VAL A 16 8.80 0.97 -5.81
CA VAL A 16 7.69 1.90 -5.52
C VAL A 16 6.63 1.30 -4.60
N GLY A 17 6.73 0.00 -4.29
CA GLY A 17 5.89 -0.64 -3.27
C GLY A 17 5.92 -2.15 -3.32
N VAL A 18 5.12 -2.78 -2.45
CA VAL A 18 4.89 -4.23 -2.42
C VAL A 18 3.41 -4.49 -2.67
N SER A 19 3.11 -5.52 -3.44
CA SER A 19 1.74 -5.98 -3.71
C SER A 19 1.67 -7.48 -3.53
N TRP A 20 0.51 -7.97 -3.14
CA TRP A 20 0.27 -9.40 -2.96
C TRP A 20 -0.73 -9.88 -4.01
N ARG A 21 -0.44 -11.02 -4.62
CA ARG A 21 -1.32 -11.71 -5.57
C ARG A 21 -1.29 -13.18 -5.23
N GLU A 22 -2.46 -13.78 -5.01
CA GLU A 22 -2.57 -15.21 -4.69
C GLU A 22 -1.66 -15.63 -3.52
N ASN A 23 -1.60 -14.80 -2.47
CA ASN A 23 -0.74 -14.98 -1.29
C ASN A 23 0.78 -14.94 -1.54
N LEU A 24 1.22 -14.53 -2.74
CA LEU A 24 2.63 -14.33 -3.06
C LEU A 24 2.99 -12.85 -3.10
N PRO A 25 4.14 -12.44 -2.52
CA PRO A 25 4.60 -11.06 -2.56
C PRO A 25 5.28 -10.74 -3.89
N TYR A 26 4.99 -9.56 -4.41
CA TYR A 26 5.62 -8.97 -5.58
C TYR A 26 6.18 -7.60 -5.23
N LEU A 27 7.45 -7.37 -5.60
CA LEU A 27 8.01 -6.03 -5.68
C LEU A 27 7.43 -5.31 -6.87
N ASN A 28 7.19 -4.04 -6.67
CA ASN A 28 6.73 -3.15 -7.71
C ASN A 28 7.85 -2.21 -8.07
N VAL A 29 8.26 -2.27 -9.32
CA VAL A 29 9.46 -1.57 -9.76
C VAL A 29 9.17 -0.68 -10.95
N VAL A 30 9.86 0.44 -11.00
CA VAL A 30 9.95 1.33 -12.16
C VAL A 30 11.41 1.38 -12.56
N LEU A 31 11.69 1.29 -13.86
CA LEU A 31 13.06 1.26 -14.40
C LEU A 31 13.42 2.63 -14.98
N GLY A 32 14.59 3.15 -14.60
CA GLY A 32 15.12 4.42 -15.10
C GLY A 32 14.11 5.56 -15.07
N ASP A 33 13.86 6.16 -16.24
CA ASP A 33 12.89 7.25 -16.42
C ASP A 33 11.51 6.79 -16.89
N GLN A 34 11.23 5.48 -16.86
CA GLN A 34 9.91 4.98 -17.21
C GLN A 34 8.87 5.38 -16.14
N ILE A 35 7.60 5.23 -16.49
CA ILE A 35 6.46 5.41 -15.57
C ILE A 35 5.68 4.11 -15.37
N GLU A 36 5.93 3.12 -16.23
CA GLU A 36 5.32 1.81 -16.15
C GLU A 36 5.84 1.04 -14.94
N ARG A 37 4.93 0.29 -14.30
CA ARG A 37 5.19 -0.50 -13.11
C ARG A 37 5.30 -1.97 -13.49
N PHE A 38 6.44 -2.57 -13.22
CA PHE A 38 6.64 -4.00 -13.36
C PHE A 38 6.43 -4.70 -12.02
N HIS A 39 5.96 -5.95 -12.07
CA HIS A 39 5.76 -6.79 -10.91
C HIS A 39 6.80 -7.92 -10.92
N VAL A 40 7.66 -7.92 -9.91
CA VAL A 40 8.75 -8.89 -9.78
C VAL A 40 8.42 -9.78 -8.59
N PRO A 41 8.37 -11.12 -8.75
CA PRO A 41 8.19 -12.03 -7.61
C PRO A 41 9.25 -11.76 -6.54
N ALA A 42 8.81 -11.56 -5.29
CA ALA A 42 9.69 -11.22 -4.18
C ALA A 42 10.08 -12.44 -3.34
N ALA A 43 9.30 -13.52 -3.39
CA ALA A 43 9.57 -14.74 -2.64
C ALA A 43 10.91 -15.35 -3.07
N GLY A 44 11.84 -15.51 -2.12
CA GLY A 44 13.18 -16.05 -2.38
C GLY A 44 14.12 -15.12 -3.17
N LEU A 45 13.66 -13.90 -3.51
CA LEU A 45 14.48 -12.94 -4.25
C LEU A 45 15.62 -12.44 -3.35
N ARG A 46 16.87 -12.70 -3.77
CA ARG A 46 18.06 -12.12 -3.16
C ARG A 46 18.45 -10.89 -3.97
N MET A 47 18.48 -9.73 -3.31
CA MET A 47 18.90 -8.48 -3.93
C MET A 47 20.12 -7.92 -3.24
N SER A 48 21.10 -7.51 -4.02
CA SER A 48 22.15 -6.58 -3.62
C SER A 48 21.95 -5.29 -4.39
N PHE A 49 21.90 -4.16 -3.70
CA PHE A 49 21.73 -2.86 -4.33
C PHE A 49 22.79 -1.89 -3.80
N LYS A 50 23.16 -0.93 -4.65
CA LYS A 50 23.92 0.25 -4.26
C LYS A 50 23.09 1.47 -4.64
N VAL A 51 23.08 2.48 -3.77
CA VAL A 51 22.50 3.78 -4.12
C VAL A 51 23.44 4.45 -5.11
N ASP A 52 22.91 4.83 -6.27
CA ASP A 52 23.63 5.62 -7.24
C ASP A 52 23.61 7.09 -6.80
N GLU A 53 24.66 7.53 -6.10
CA GLU A 53 24.79 8.89 -5.57
C GLU A 53 24.91 9.95 -6.67
N GLN A 54 25.26 9.56 -7.90
CA GLN A 54 25.36 10.49 -9.02
C GLN A 54 23.99 10.83 -9.62
N LYS A 55 22.96 10.03 -9.33
CA LYS A 55 21.60 10.28 -9.81
C LYS A 55 20.78 11.02 -8.79
N ALA A 56 20.08 12.05 -9.25
CA ALA A 56 19.10 12.76 -8.44
C ALA A 56 18.02 11.80 -7.94
N ARG A 57 17.61 11.99 -6.68
CA ARG A 57 16.50 11.23 -6.10
C ARG A 57 15.22 11.52 -6.87
N ARG A 58 14.38 10.50 -7.00
CA ARG A 58 13.09 10.59 -7.69
C ARG A 58 11.94 10.30 -6.72
N CYS A 59 10.88 11.08 -6.82
CA CYS A 59 9.63 10.83 -6.11
C CYS A 59 9.06 9.46 -6.53
N LEU A 60 8.74 8.62 -5.55
CA LEU A 60 8.20 7.27 -5.80
C LEU A 60 6.72 7.27 -6.20
N GLY A 61 6.09 8.43 -6.34
CA GLY A 61 4.65 8.52 -6.58
C GLY A 61 3.80 8.09 -5.39
N TYR A 62 2.49 8.02 -5.59
CA TYR A 62 1.54 7.61 -4.54
C TYR A 62 0.49 6.65 -5.08
N ALA A 63 -0.18 5.96 -4.18
CA ALA A 63 -1.31 5.10 -4.54
C ALA A 63 -2.61 5.89 -4.36
N GLN A 64 -3.32 6.13 -5.45
CA GLN A 64 -4.66 6.69 -5.43
C GLN A 64 -5.67 5.56 -5.24
N ARG A 65 -6.41 5.60 -4.13
CA ARG A 65 -7.48 4.63 -3.88
C ARG A 65 -8.80 5.20 -4.36
N SER A 66 -9.44 4.50 -5.30
CA SER A 66 -10.86 4.68 -5.61
C SER A 66 -11.68 3.66 -4.84
N HIS A 67 -13.00 3.68 -5.06
CA HIS A 67 -13.91 2.72 -4.44
C HIS A 67 -13.56 1.26 -4.77
N GLU A 68 -13.15 1.00 -6.01
CA GLU A 68 -12.97 -0.34 -6.56
C GLU A 68 -11.50 -0.72 -6.69
N ASN A 69 -10.64 0.27 -6.98
CA ASN A 69 -9.27 0.01 -7.40
C ASN A 69 -8.26 0.89 -6.68
N ILE A 70 -7.03 0.38 -6.62
CA ILE A 70 -5.86 1.16 -6.19
C ILE A 70 -5.01 1.41 -7.42
N THR A 71 -4.98 2.66 -7.86
CA THR A 71 -4.19 3.09 -9.02
C THR A 71 -2.88 3.69 -8.55
N TYR A 72 -1.77 3.27 -9.15
CA TYR A 72 -0.47 3.89 -8.89
C TYR A 72 -0.30 5.15 -9.74
N MET A 73 0.01 6.26 -9.08
CA MET A 73 0.26 7.56 -9.72
C MET A 73 1.77 7.80 -9.77
N ALA A 74 2.37 7.55 -10.93
CA ALA A 74 3.79 7.74 -11.16
C ALA A 74 4.18 9.22 -11.07
N CYS A 75 5.39 9.48 -10.56
CA CYS A 75 5.95 10.83 -10.47
C CYS A 75 7.43 10.80 -10.88
N LYS A 76 7.94 11.95 -11.37
CA LYS A 76 9.35 12.16 -11.72
C LYS A 76 9.99 13.33 -10.98
N ASN A 77 9.23 14.04 -10.14
CA ASN A 77 9.73 15.19 -9.42
C ASN A 77 10.78 14.77 -8.39
N VAL A 78 11.61 15.72 -7.98
CA VAL A 78 12.58 15.52 -6.88
C VAL A 78 11.81 15.43 -5.55
N PRO A 79 12.09 14.45 -4.69
CA PRO A 79 11.48 14.38 -3.37
C PRO A 79 12.06 15.45 -2.44
N GLU A 80 11.19 16.12 -1.69
CA GLU A 80 11.58 17.16 -0.73
C GLU A 80 11.85 16.55 0.66
N LEU A 81 10.99 15.62 1.07
CA LEU A 81 11.10 14.94 2.36
C LEU A 81 10.77 13.45 2.20
N GLY A 82 11.62 12.59 2.74
CA GLY A 82 11.45 11.14 2.61
C GLY A 82 11.43 10.73 1.14
N ARG A 83 10.38 10.03 0.71
CA ARG A 83 10.28 9.42 -0.63
C ARG A 83 9.40 10.18 -1.64
N LEU A 84 8.79 11.30 -1.23
CA LEU A 84 7.76 12.00 -2.00
C LEU A 84 8.10 13.48 -2.23
N CYS A 85 7.64 14.04 -3.36
CA CYS A 85 7.57 15.49 -3.56
C CYS A 85 6.36 16.09 -2.81
N ALA A 86 6.30 17.42 -2.66
CA ALA A 86 5.21 18.09 -1.94
C ALA A 86 3.81 17.68 -2.41
N SER A 87 3.56 17.66 -3.72
CA SER A 87 2.24 17.34 -4.28
C SER A 87 1.82 15.90 -4.02
N CYS A 88 2.72 14.93 -4.20
CA CYS A 88 2.44 13.52 -3.91
C CYS A 88 2.25 13.28 -2.41
N ASN A 89 3.04 13.94 -1.56
CA ASN A 89 2.89 13.87 -0.10
C ASN A 89 1.54 14.46 0.35
N GLN A 90 1.11 15.58 -0.23
CA GLN A 90 -0.20 16.17 0.07
C GLN A 90 -1.34 15.22 -0.33
N ALA A 91 -1.30 14.67 -1.53
CA ALA A 91 -2.33 13.73 -2.01
C ALA A 91 -2.41 12.45 -1.13
N ASP A 92 -1.26 11.88 -0.76
CA ASP A 92 -1.17 10.70 0.10
C ASP A 92 -1.70 10.98 1.53
N ARG A 93 -1.37 12.15 2.08
CA ARG A 93 -1.84 12.60 3.41
C ARG A 93 -3.34 12.88 3.43
N ILE A 94 -3.88 13.56 2.43
CA ILE A 94 -5.33 13.82 2.35
C ILE A 94 -6.10 12.50 2.36
N GLN A 95 -5.71 11.54 1.53
CA GLN A 95 -6.35 10.22 1.51
C GLN A 95 -6.25 9.47 2.84
N SER A 96 -5.12 9.60 3.54
CA SER A 96 -4.91 8.95 4.82
C SER A 96 -5.71 9.62 5.95
N ALA A 97 -5.71 10.95 6.02
CA ALA A 97 -6.46 11.72 7.01
C ALA A 97 -7.96 11.51 6.86
N ASN A 98 -8.46 11.54 5.63
CA ASN A 98 -9.85 11.29 5.28
C ASN A 98 -10.39 9.98 5.86
N ARG A 99 -9.61 8.89 5.80
CA ARG A 99 -10.01 7.59 6.38
C ARG A 99 -10.00 7.58 7.89
N HIS A 100 -8.95 8.12 8.52
CA HIS A 100 -8.86 8.15 9.99
C HIS A 100 -9.96 9.02 10.62
N GLN A 101 -10.30 10.14 9.98
CA GLN A 101 -11.33 11.06 10.47
C GLN A 101 -12.76 10.61 10.15
N ALA A 102 -12.94 9.57 9.35
CA ALA A 102 -14.25 9.06 8.97
C ALA A 102 -15.06 8.50 10.17
N HIS A 103 -14.43 8.29 11.32
CA HIS A 103 -15.13 7.89 12.54
C HIS A 103 -15.51 9.08 13.44
N HIS A 104 -15.00 10.28 13.13
CA HIS A 104 -15.16 11.50 13.95
C HIS A 104 -15.93 12.62 13.26
N ARG A 105 -16.05 12.59 11.93
CA ARG A 105 -16.79 13.59 11.15
C ARG A 105 -18.26 13.21 11.02
N ASP A 106 -19.11 14.22 10.91
CA ASP A 106 -20.50 14.03 10.52
C ASP A 106 -20.55 13.33 9.14
N MET A 107 -21.39 12.30 9.04
CA MET A 107 -21.61 11.50 7.84
C MET A 107 -22.02 12.35 6.64
N ALA A 108 -22.67 13.49 6.88
CA ALA A 108 -23.07 14.45 5.84
C ALA A 108 -21.90 15.23 5.23
N LEU A 109 -20.75 15.31 5.93
CA LEU A 109 -19.56 16.06 5.51
C LEU A 109 -18.43 15.16 5.00
N MET A 110 -18.68 13.86 4.83
CA MET A 110 -17.70 12.91 4.33
C MET A 110 -17.57 12.93 2.82
N ASP A 111 -16.34 12.74 2.35
CA ASP A 111 -16.08 12.49 0.93
C ASP A 111 -16.86 11.23 0.49
N PRO A 112 -17.61 11.28 -0.63
CA PRO A 112 -18.41 10.16 -1.11
C PRO A 112 -17.63 8.85 -1.22
N SER A 113 -16.34 8.90 -1.61
CA SER A 113 -15.51 7.71 -1.75
C SER A 113 -15.23 7.01 -0.42
N ILE A 114 -15.11 7.78 0.68
CA ILE A 114 -14.92 7.25 2.04
C ILE A 114 -16.22 6.66 2.54
N LYS A 115 -17.34 7.36 2.34
CA LYS A 115 -18.66 6.89 2.75
C LYS A 115 -18.95 5.54 2.10
N GLN A 116 -18.77 5.47 0.79
CA GLN A 116 -18.97 4.24 0.03
C GLN A 116 -18.00 3.12 0.46
N TYR A 117 -16.74 3.45 0.78
CA TYR A 117 -15.80 2.48 1.35
C TYR A 117 -16.32 1.90 2.66
N LEU A 118 -16.79 2.74 3.58
CA LEU A 118 -17.28 2.35 4.90
C LEU A 118 -18.66 1.70 4.88
N GLU A 119 -19.49 1.90 3.85
CA GLU A 119 -20.76 1.17 3.70
C GLU A 119 -20.59 -0.35 3.51
N HIS A 120 -19.40 -0.80 3.15
CA HIS A 120 -19.12 -2.23 2.98
C HIS A 120 -18.97 -2.96 4.31
N PRO A 121 -19.25 -4.28 4.37
CA PRO A 121 -18.93 -5.08 5.55
C PRO A 121 -17.45 -5.00 5.90
N HIS A 122 -17.15 -4.86 7.20
CA HIS A 122 -15.79 -4.81 7.71
C HIS A 122 -15.57 -5.88 8.78
N ARG A 123 -14.37 -6.45 8.80
CA ARG A 123 -13.94 -7.40 9.84
C ARG A 123 -12.98 -6.72 10.81
N LEU A 124 -13.18 -7.00 12.09
CA LEU A 124 -12.22 -6.72 13.14
C LEU A 124 -11.31 -7.93 13.30
N TYR A 125 -10.00 -7.71 13.39
CA TYR A 125 -9.02 -8.76 13.65
C TYR A 125 -8.04 -8.37 14.74
N VAL A 126 -7.47 -9.41 15.35
CA VAL A 126 -6.30 -9.32 16.22
C VAL A 126 -5.16 -10.06 15.52
N ALA A 127 -4.01 -9.41 15.40
CA ALA A 127 -2.77 -9.97 14.85
C ALA A 127 -1.66 -9.94 15.89
N ILE A 128 -0.93 -11.05 16.02
CA ILE A 128 0.24 -11.20 16.89
C ILE A 128 1.49 -11.32 16.03
N PHE A 129 2.55 -10.61 16.38
CA PHE A 129 3.82 -10.62 15.66
C PHE A 129 4.90 -11.40 16.40
N ARG A 130 6.02 -11.65 15.72
CA ARG A 130 7.14 -12.47 16.23
C ARG A 130 7.81 -11.90 17.48
N ASP A 131 7.75 -10.59 17.65
CA ASP A 131 8.26 -9.88 18.83
C ASP A 131 7.28 -9.91 20.01
N GLY A 132 6.14 -10.58 19.88
CA GLY A 132 5.09 -10.66 20.90
C GLY A 132 4.13 -9.47 20.90
N SER A 133 4.32 -8.48 20.01
CA SER A 133 3.39 -7.36 19.90
C SER A 133 2.05 -7.79 19.31
N ALA A 134 0.99 -7.08 19.71
CA ALA A 134 -0.37 -7.30 19.24
C ALA A 134 -0.91 -6.06 18.53
N LYS A 135 -1.67 -6.28 17.45
CA LYS A 135 -2.38 -5.23 16.71
C LYS A 135 -3.84 -5.59 16.56
N VAL A 136 -4.69 -4.64 16.95
CA VAL A 136 -6.10 -4.63 16.56
C VAL A 136 -6.23 -3.83 15.28
N GLY A 137 -6.96 -4.37 14.30
CA GLY A 137 -7.15 -3.68 13.04
C GLY A 137 -8.43 -4.08 12.32
N THR A 138 -8.77 -3.29 11.31
CA THR A 138 -9.97 -3.50 10.50
C THR A 138 -9.60 -3.77 9.05
N THR A 139 -10.45 -4.52 8.36
CA THR A 139 -10.34 -4.74 6.91
C THR A 139 -11.72 -4.79 6.27
N ARG A 140 -11.84 -4.26 5.06
CA ARG A 140 -13.06 -4.35 4.24
C ARG A 140 -13.22 -5.78 3.70
N GLY A 141 -14.45 -6.26 3.61
CA GLY A 141 -14.85 -7.47 2.90
C GLY A 141 -14.94 -8.75 3.73
N ALA A 142 -15.61 -9.77 3.15
CA ALA A 142 -15.81 -11.08 3.77
C ALA A 142 -14.58 -12.01 3.68
N HIS A 143 -13.68 -11.79 2.72
CA HIS A 143 -12.48 -12.60 2.47
C HIS A 143 -11.21 -11.79 2.77
N GLY A 144 -10.92 -11.54 4.04
CA GLY A 144 -9.82 -10.64 4.47
C GLY A 144 -8.41 -11.25 4.49
N GLY A 145 -8.24 -12.54 4.16
CA GLY A 145 -7.03 -13.31 4.45
C GLY A 145 -5.71 -12.65 4.00
N GLN A 146 -5.73 -12.02 2.83
CA GLN A 146 -4.54 -11.37 2.26
C GLN A 146 -4.03 -10.20 3.11
N ARG A 147 -4.90 -9.47 3.80
CA ARG A 147 -4.53 -8.30 4.63
C ARG A 147 -3.72 -8.68 5.87
N LEU A 148 -3.91 -9.90 6.37
CA LEU A 148 -3.18 -10.42 7.53
C LEU A 148 -1.78 -10.88 7.11
N ILE A 149 -1.69 -11.58 5.97
CA ILE A 149 -0.43 -12.00 5.37
C ILE A 149 0.44 -10.79 5.02
N GLU A 150 -0.16 -9.76 4.41
CA GLU A 150 0.48 -8.49 4.06
C GLU A 150 1.24 -7.84 5.21
N GLN A 151 0.75 -8.00 6.44
CA GLN A 151 1.33 -7.36 7.62
C GLN A 151 2.41 -8.21 8.28
N GLY A 152 2.61 -9.46 7.83
CA GLY A 152 3.56 -10.37 8.47
C GLY A 152 3.10 -10.84 9.85
N ALA A 153 1.78 -10.95 10.06
CA ALA A 153 1.24 -11.50 11.30
C ALA A 153 1.72 -12.96 11.48
N TRP A 154 2.23 -13.28 12.67
CA TRP A 154 2.60 -14.64 13.05
C TRP A 154 1.36 -15.50 13.33
N PHE A 155 0.39 -14.89 14.03
CA PHE A 155 -0.94 -15.44 14.25
C PHE A 155 -1.95 -14.34 14.05
N ALA A 156 -3.12 -14.66 13.50
CA ALA A 156 -4.21 -13.70 13.40
C ALA A 156 -5.58 -14.38 13.42
N CYS A 157 -6.56 -13.70 14.02
CA CYS A 157 -7.93 -14.17 14.11
C CYS A 157 -8.91 -13.02 13.82
N TYR A 158 -9.98 -13.32 13.07
CA TYR A 158 -11.12 -12.42 12.95
C TYR A 158 -12.03 -12.60 14.15
N VAL A 159 -12.33 -11.52 14.85
CA VAL A 159 -13.11 -11.53 16.10
C VAL A 159 -14.52 -10.98 15.93
N ALA A 160 -14.76 -10.20 14.87
CA ALA A 160 -16.09 -9.68 14.54
C ALA A 160 -16.25 -9.39 13.04
N LEU A 161 -17.51 -9.37 12.58
CA LEU A 161 -17.94 -8.87 11.27
C LEU A 161 -19.04 -7.83 11.50
N ALA A 162 -18.77 -6.59 11.10
CA ALA A 162 -19.73 -5.49 11.13
C ALA A 162 -20.38 -5.33 9.74
N LYS A 163 -21.63 -4.85 9.71
CA LYS A 163 -22.38 -4.67 8.46
C LYS A 163 -21.80 -3.54 7.62
N ASN A 164 -21.21 -2.56 8.29
CA ASN A 164 -20.49 -1.44 7.70
C ASN A 164 -19.29 -1.10 8.60
N GLY A 165 -18.33 -0.35 8.07
CA GLY A 165 -17.14 0.11 8.77
C GLY A 165 -17.39 1.24 9.77
N PHE A 166 -18.58 1.87 9.80
CA PHE A 166 -18.91 2.89 10.80
C PHE A 166 -19.14 2.31 12.19
N GLU A 167 -19.60 1.05 12.25
CA GLU A 167 -19.86 0.32 13.48
C GLU A 167 -18.57 -0.11 14.21
N ILE A 168 -17.42 -0.16 13.52
CA ILE A 168 -16.15 -0.54 14.13
C ILE A 168 -15.44 0.71 14.67
N ARG A 169 -15.26 0.76 15.99
CA ARG A 169 -14.60 1.83 16.75
C ARG A 169 -13.52 1.27 17.65
#